data_AF-A0A956IP00-F1
#
_entry.id   AF-A0A956IP00-F1
#
_cell.length_a   1.000
_cell.length_b   1.000
_cell.length_c   1.000
_cell.angle_alpha   90.00
_cell.angle_beta   90.00
_cell.angle_gamma   90.00
#
_symmetry.space_group_name_H-M   'P 1'
#
loop_
_entity.id
_entity.type
_entity.pdbx_description
1 polymer ?
#
loop_
_entity_poly.entity_id
_entity_poly.type
_entity_poly.pdbx_seq_one_letter_code
_entity_poly.pdbx_strand_id
1 'polypeptide(L)'
;MPREYTLSTFLRQTPAALLKQYFDGRGLLAEVDFDALKKTEYQPIIDALDGVTDDQRAKVDQEFQEVFSLADKSGTRIILEESEVNGLDLADAIEAMENHYHRAMWLFLNRYHDGRDLFRACVNLAFIKDMSFTKSKRRKDLFLPDDLDEPAHDEATLEAIAGELRGFYRDQGRGRKCKVEYYLRVNPTRHCYFGYPEDYTTSELQYEEDELTRQGRKSVFPVAFVYLPDDGTLEISAPGGKKDAQKLQEIFCRRALLMDGLPPARNDRCWDLDGLKAKSFPFPTDPADGIKSVEVLALRMHQGANWKRRITFENSGDAGDLYTWMTKA
;
A
#
# COMPACT_ATOMS: atom_id res chain seq x y z
N MET A 1 -19.79 3.44 -1.50
CA MET A 1 -19.81 2.86 -0.14
C MET A 1 -18.70 1.83 -0.05
N PRO A 2 -18.02 1.67 1.10
CA PRO A 2 -17.10 0.55 1.29
C PRO A 2 -17.85 -0.78 1.07
N ARG A 3 -17.21 -1.75 0.41
CA ARG A 3 -17.78 -3.09 0.23
C ARG A 3 -17.67 -3.85 1.56
N GLU A 4 -18.80 -4.26 2.11
CA GLU A 4 -18.83 -5.09 3.32
C GLU A 4 -18.92 -6.57 2.93
N TYR A 5 -18.09 -7.39 3.56
CA TYR A 5 -18.16 -8.84 3.39
C TYR A 5 -19.41 -9.37 4.09
N THR A 6 -20.20 -10.15 3.36
CA THR A 6 -21.25 -11.00 3.94
C THR A 6 -21.16 -12.37 3.28
N LEU A 7 -21.16 -13.43 4.10
CA LEU A 7 -21.03 -14.80 3.62
C LEU A 7 -22.12 -15.15 2.59
N SER A 8 -23.36 -14.75 2.85
CA SER A 8 -24.50 -14.96 1.92
C SER A 8 -24.28 -14.33 0.55
N THR A 9 -23.78 -13.09 0.49
CA THR A 9 -23.48 -12.44 -0.79
C THR A 9 -22.30 -13.09 -1.48
N PHE A 10 -21.27 -13.49 -0.73
CA PHE A 10 -20.11 -14.19 -1.28
C PHE A 10 -20.52 -15.52 -1.92
N LEU A 11 -21.20 -16.39 -1.18
CA LEU A 11 -21.66 -17.69 -1.68
C LEU A 11 -22.57 -17.55 -2.90
N ARG A 12 -23.48 -16.59 -2.90
CA ARG A 12 -24.39 -16.31 -4.03
C ARG A 12 -23.66 -15.86 -5.31
N GLN A 13 -22.52 -15.19 -5.18
CA GLN A 13 -21.78 -14.63 -6.33
C GLN A 13 -20.69 -15.58 -6.84
N THR A 14 -20.19 -16.47 -5.98
CA THR A 14 -19.16 -17.45 -6.32
C THR A 14 -19.78 -18.66 -7.03
N PRO A 15 -19.21 -19.13 -8.16
CA PRO A 15 -19.71 -20.32 -8.85
C PRO A 15 -19.71 -21.57 -7.96
N ALA A 16 -20.83 -22.33 -7.98
CA ALA A 16 -21.00 -23.54 -7.17
C ALA A 16 -19.88 -24.58 -7.39
N ALA A 17 -19.40 -24.73 -8.63
CA ALA A 17 -18.30 -25.64 -8.94
C ALA A 17 -16.99 -25.29 -8.21
N LEU A 18 -16.69 -23.99 -8.01
CA LEU A 18 -15.50 -23.58 -7.27
C LEU A 18 -15.70 -23.73 -5.76
N LEU A 19 -16.91 -23.49 -5.25
CA LEU A 19 -17.25 -23.78 -3.86
C LEU A 19 -17.11 -25.28 -3.57
N LYS A 20 -17.61 -26.14 -4.47
CA LYS A 20 -17.42 -27.59 -4.40
C LYS A 20 -15.95 -27.96 -4.31
N GLN A 21 -15.13 -27.48 -5.25
CA GLN A 21 -13.68 -27.74 -5.26
C GLN A 21 -13.00 -27.30 -3.96
N TYR A 22 -13.41 -26.15 -3.41
CA TYR A 22 -12.88 -25.61 -2.17
C TYR A 22 -13.18 -26.49 -0.95
N PHE A 23 -14.44 -26.92 -0.80
CA PHE A 23 -14.90 -27.72 0.32
C PHE A 23 -14.43 -29.18 0.22
N ASP A 24 -14.46 -29.77 -0.98
CA ASP A 24 -13.88 -31.09 -1.26
C ASP A 24 -12.39 -31.14 -0.86
N GLY A 25 -11.62 -30.11 -1.22
CA GLY A 25 -10.20 -30.00 -0.89
C GLY A 25 -9.90 -29.89 0.62
N ARG A 26 -10.91 -29.59 1.44
CA ARG A 26 -10.83 -29.52 2.92
C ARG A 26 -11.51 -30.69 3.61
N GLY A 27 -12.17 -31.58 2.85
CA GLY A 27 -12.99 -32.65 3.41
C GLY A 27 -14.18 -32.12 4.22
N LEU A 28 -14.74 -30.98 3.81
CA LEU A 28 -15.89 -30.34 4.45
C LEU A 28 -17.13 -30.42 3.56
N LEU A 29 -18.32 -30.39 4.17
CA LEU A 29 -19.62 -30.28 3.50
C LEU A 29 -19.89 -31.36 2.44
N ALA A 30 -19.42 -32.59 2.67
CA ALA A 30 -19.57 -33.71 1.73
C ALA A 30 -21.04 -34.10 1.48
N GLU A 31 -21.94 -33.69 2.36
CA GLU A 31 -23.38 -33.88 2.29
C GLU A 31 -24.09 -32.91 1.32
N VAL A 32 -23.44 -31.82 0.90
CA VAL A 32 -24.02 -30.83 0.00
C VAL A 32 -23.83 -31.25 -1.46
N ASP A 33 -24.93 -31.44 -2.18
CA ASP A 33 -24.91 -31.67 -3.63
C ASP A 33 -24.76 -30.33 -4.37
N PHE A 34 -23.51 -29.88 -4.54
CA PHE A 34 -23.18 -28.64 -5.23
C PHE A 34 -23.58 -28.62 -6.70
N ASP A 35 -23.66 -29.79 -7.35
CA ASP A 35 -23.99 -29.89 -8.78
C ASP A 35 -25.50 -29.68 -9.02
N ALA A 36 -26.33 -29.93 -8.00
CA ALA A 36 -27.76 -29.67 -8.02
C ALA A 36 -28.15 -28.22 -7.62
N LEU A 37 -27.22 -27.43 -7.08
CA LEU A 37 -27.51 -26.05 -6.64
C LEU A 37 -27.76 -25.11 -7.81
N LYS A 38 -28.83 -24.31 -7.70
CA LYS A 38 -29.05 -23.20 -8.65
C LYS A 38 -28.02 -22.09 -8.41
N LYS A 39 -27.75 -21.29 -9.44
CA LYS A 39 -26.73 -20.23 -9.44
C LYS A 39 -26.75 -19.26 -8.25
N THR A 40 -27.92 -19.02 -7.66
CA THR A 40 -28.08 -18.11 -6.50
C THR A 40 -28.48 -18.83 -5.21
N GLU A 41 -28.52 -20.16 -5.24
CA GLU A 41 -28.92 -20.99 -4.11
C GLU A 41 -27.68 -21.31 -3.26
N TYR A 42 -27.66 -20.77 -2.05
CA TYR A 42 -26.54 -20.92 -1.12
C TYR A 42 -26.98 -21.36 0.28
N GLN A 43 -28.29 -21.43 0.54
CA GLN A 43 -28.80 -21.78 1.87
C GLN A 43 -28.34 -23.18 2.34
N PRO A 44 -28.33 -24.23 1.48
CA PRO A 44 -27.81 -25.54 1.89
C PRO A 44 -26.36 -25.50 2.35
N ILE A 45 -25.54 -24.58 1.80
CA ILE A 45 -24.15 -24.40 2.20
C ILE A 45 -24.07 -23.74 3.58
N ILE A 46 -24.91 -22.73 3.85
CA ILE A 46 -24.96 -22.09 5.17
C ILE A 46 -25.39 -23.10 6.23
N ASP A 47 -26.45 -23.86 5.95
CA ASP A 47 -26.99 -24.86 6.90
C ASP A 47 -25.94 -25.95 7.22
N ALA A 48 -25.19 -26.38 6.20
CA ALA A 48 -24.10 -27.35 6.36
C ALA A 48 -22.91 -26.78 7.14
N LEU A 49 -22.61 -25.48 6.99
CA LEU A 49 -21.58 -24.78 7.77
C LEU A 49 -21.93 -24.60 9.25
N ASP A 50 -23.16 -24.87 9.67
CA ASP A 50 -23.51 -24.87 11.10
C ASP A 50 -23.15 -26.20 11.78
N GLY A 51 -22.82 -27.24 11.00
CA GLY A 51 -22.36 -28.54 11.49
C GLY A 51 -20.84 -28.69 11.59
N VAL A 52 -20.06 -27.72 11.13
CA VAL A 52 -18.58 -27.74 11.23
C VAL A 52 -18.10 -27.17 12.56
N THR A 53 -16.85 -27.44 12.95
CA THR A 53 -16.30 -26.86 14.18
C THR A 53 -16.03 -25.36 14.04
N ASP A 54 -16.00 -24.63 15.15
CA ASP A 54 -15.68 -23.19 15.16
C ASP A 54 -14.33 -22.88 14.51
N ASP A 55 -13.31 -23.71 14.74
CA ASP A 55 -12.00 -23.56 14.11
C ASP A 55 -12.06 -23.71 12.57
N GLN A 56 -12.82 -24.69 12.09
CA GLN A 56 -13.05 -24.90 10.66
C GLN A 56 -13.81 -23.72 10.06
N ARG A 57 -14.87 -23.25 10.75
CA ARG A 57 -15.67 -22.10 10.34
C ARG A 57 -14.84 -20.83 10.25
N ALA A 58 -14.04 -20.54 11.28
CA ALA A 58 -13.15 -19.40 11.33
C ALA A 58 -12.12 -19.43 10.19
N LYS A 59 -11.58 -20.61 9.88
CA LYS A 59 -10.64 -20.80 8.76
C LYS A 59 -11.29 -20.53 7.40
N VAL A 60 -12.52 -21.02 7.19
CA VAL A 60 -13.29 -20.77 5.97
C VAL A 60 -13.59 -19.28 5.81
N ASP A 61 -14.08 -18.63 6.86
CA ASP A 61 -14.41 -17.21 6.83
C ASP A 61 -13.16 -16.34 6.57
N GLN A 62 -12.01 -16.70 7.14
CA GLN A 62 -10.74 -16.02 6.86
C GLN A 62 -10.38 -16.09 5.38
N GLU A 63 -10.41 -17.28 4.78
CA GLU A 63 -10.03 -17.48 3.38
C GLU A 63 -11.01 -16.81 2.42
N PHE A 64 -12.31 -16.85 2.71
CA PHE A 64 -13.31 -16.15 1.90
C PHE A 64 -13.18 -14.63 1.99
N GLN A 65 -12.76 -14.08 3.13
CA GLN A 65 -12.44 -12.65 3.23
C GLN A 65 -11.22 -12.27 2.38
N GLU A 66 -10.18 -13.11 2.35
CA GLU A 66 -9.02 -12.89 1.46
C GLU A 66 -9.46 -12.92 -0.01
N VAL A 67 -10.28 -13.89 -0.42
CA VAL A 67 -10.84 -13.96 -1.79
C VAL A 67 -11.71 -12.74 -2.08
N PHE A 68 -12.57 -12.34 -1.13
CA PHE A 68 -13.46 -11.19 -1.28
C PHE A 68 -12.70 -9.87 -1.50
N SER A 69 -11.51 -9.72 -0.89
CA SER A 69 -10.64 -8.56 -1.07
C SER A 69 -10.21 -8.35 -2.53
N LEU A 70 -10.16 -9.43 -3.32
CA LEU A 70 -9.86 -9.41 -4.76
C LEU A 70 -11.10 -9.42 -5.66
N ALA A 71 -12.29 -9.64 -5.10
CA ALA A 71 -13.53 -9.83 -5.86
C ALA A 71 -14.17 -8.52 -6.36
N ASP A 72 -13.37 -7.61 -6.95
CA ASP A 72 -13.86 -6.48 -7.74
C ASP A 72 -12.98 -6.16 -8.96
N LYS A 73 -13.33 -5.08 -9.66
CA LYS A 73 -12.60 -4.55 -10.81
C LYS A 73 -11.13 -4.23 -10.48
N SER A 74 -10.85 -3.73 -9.29
CA SER A 74 -9.48 -3.42 -8.88
C SER A 74 -8.70 -4.70 -8.64
N GLY A 75 -9.29 -5.67 -7.94
CA GLY A 75 -8.68 -6.97 -7.72
C GLY A 75 -8.41 -7.68 -9.04
N THR A 76 -9.36 -7.71 -9.98
CA THR A 76 -9.13 -8.27 -11.33
C THR A 76 -7.92 -7.64 -12.03
N ARG A 77 -7.76 -6.32 -11.94
CA ARG A 77 -6.60 -5.64 -12.54
C ARG A 77 -5.29 -6.06 -11.86
N ILE A 78 -5.28 -6.15 -10.53
CA ILE A 78 -4.12 -6.65 -9.77
C ILE A 78 -3.76 -8.07 -10.22
N ILE A 79 -4.75 -8.95 -10.38
CA ILE A 79 -4.52 -10.32 -10.84
C ILE A 79 -3.87 -10.32 -12.23
N LEU A 80 -4.38 -9.54 -13.18
CA LEU A 80 -3.81 -9.46 -14.53
C LEU A 80 -2.38 -8.93 -14.52
N GLU A 81 -2.15 -7.79 -13.86
CA GLU A 81 -0.81 -7.16 -13.78
C GLU A 81 0.21 -8.12 -13.14
N GLU A 82 -0.14 -8.75 -12.01
CA GLU A 82 0.78 -9.64 -11.31
C GLU A 82 0.99 -10.97 -12.03
N SER A 83 -0.02 -11.46 -12.76
CA SER A 83 0.15 -12.66 -13.58
C SER A 83 1.15 -12.42 -14.69
N GLU A 84 1.04 -11.29 -15.40
CA GLU A 84 1.96 -10.90 -16.47
C GLU A 84 3.39 -10.75 -15.94
N VAL A 85 3.55 -10.08 -14.79
CA VAL A 85 4.82 -9.97 -14.06
C VAL A 85 5.46 -11.33 -13.77
N ASN A 86 4.65 -12.32 -13.41
CA ASN A 86 5.10 -13.68 -13.13
C ASN A 86 5.22 -14.56 -14.39
N GLY A 87 5.10 -13.98 -15.59
CA GLY A 87 5.19 -14.69 -16.87
C GLY A 87 3.99 -15.58 -17.17
N LEU A 88 2.85 -15.33 -16.52
CA LEU A 88 1.59 -16.05 -16.71
C LEU A 88 0.62 -15.19 -17.53
N ASP A 89 0.34 -15.61 -18.75
CA ASP A 89 -0.75 -15.03 -19.53
C ASP A 89 -2.09 -15.63 -19.09
N LEU A 90 -2.81 -14.88 -18.26
CA LEU A 90 -4.13 -15.26 -17.76
C LEU A 90 -5.26 -14.40 -18.36
N ALA A 91 -4.97 -13.56 -19.36
CA ALA A 91 -5.94 -12.59 -19.88
C ALA A 91 -7.22 -13.28 -20.39
N ASP A 92 -7.07 -14.23 -21.32
CA ASP A 92 -8.19 -14.97 -21.91
C ASP A 92 -8.94 -15.81 -20.87
N ALA A 93 -8.21 -16.45 -19.95
CA ALA A 93 -8.80 -17.24 -18.87
C ALA A 93 -9.67 -16.37 -17.95
N ILE A 94 -9.18 -15.19 -17.56
CA ILE A 94 -9.88 -14.24 -16.69
C ILE A 94 -11.08 -13.61 -17.40
N GLU A 95 -10.97 -13.34 -18.71
CA GLU A 95 -12.06 -12.81 -19.52
C GLU A 95 -13.24 -13.80 -19.60
N ALA A 96 -12.95 -15.09 -19.76
CA ALA A 96 -13.96 -16.15 -19.80
C ALA A 96 -14.70 -16.36 -18.47
N MET A 97 -14.16 -15.88 -17.34
CA MET A 97 -14.77 -16.03 -16.01
C MET A 97 -15.91 -15.03 -15.80
N GLU A 98 -17.02 -15.55 -15.26
CA GLU A 98 -18.32 -14.86 -15.20
C GLU A 98 -18.32 -13.53 -14.45
N ASN A 99 -17.56 -13.42 -13.36
CA ASN A 99 -17.55 -12.26 -12.49
C ASN A 99 -16.25 -12.18 -11.65
N HIS A 100 -16.12 -11.13 -10.83
CA HIS A 100 -14.94 -10.91 -10.01
C HIS A 100 -14.75 -11.96 -8.89
N TYR A 101 -15.83 -12.56 -8.38
CA TYR A 101 -15.77 -13.62 -7.36
C TYR A 101 -15.22 -14.92 -7.97
N HIS A 102 -15.67 -15.27 -9.18
CA HIS A 102 -15.12 -16.37 -9.97
C HIS A 102 -13.61 -16.20 -10.12
N ARG A 103 -13.15 -15.03 -10.58
CA ARG A 103 -11.73 -14.74 -10.81
C ARG A 103 -10.88 -14.88 -9.54
N ALA A 104 -11.32 -14.25 -8.45
CA ALA A 104 -10.60 -14.30 -7.18
C ALA A 104 -10.57 -15.72 -6.59
N MET A 105 -11.69 -16.44 -6.62
CA MET A 105 -11.80 -17.80 -6.09
C MET A 105 -10.99 -18.80 -6.94
N TRP A 106 -11.01 -18.66 -8.26
CA TRP A 106 -10.20 -19.48 -9.16
C TRP A 106 -8.71 -19.26 -8.88
N LEU A 107 -8.27 -18.01 -8.69
CA LEU A 107 -6.88 -17.72 -8.36
C LEU A 107 -6.47 -18.37 -7.04
N PHE A 108 -7.32 -18.27 -6.01
CA PHE A 108 -7.12 -18.94 -4.74
C PHE A 108 -6.98 -20.47 -4.89
N LEU A 109 -7.84 -21.11 -5.68
CA LEU A 109 -7.81 -22.58 -5.79
C LEU A 109 -6.66 -23.11 -6.66
N ASN A 110 -6.20 -22.34 -7.64
CA ASN A 110 -5.26 -22.84 -8.67
C ASN A 110 -3.85 -22.27 -8.57
N ARG A 111 -3.66 -21.20 -7.79
CA ARG A 111 -2.39 -20.46 -7.69
C ARG A 111 -1.93 -20.21 -6.24
N TYR A 112 -2.62 -20.80 -5.27
CA TYR A 112 -2.22 -20.82 -3.87
C TYR A 112 -1.37 -22.06 -3.56
N HIS A 113 -0.05 -21.98 -3.79
CA HIS A 113 0.89 -23.08 -3.47
C HIS A 113 2.28 -22.60 -3.04
N ASP A 114 2.91 -23.39 -2.17
CA ASP A 114 4.19 -23.20 -1.47
C ASP A 114 5.28 -22.47 -2.27
N GLY A 115 5.57 -21.23 -1.84
CA GLY A 115 6.85 -20.55 -2.07
C GLY A 115 6.86 -19.41 -3.10
N ARG A 116 5.86 -19.33 -4.01
CA ARG A 116 5.65 -18.21 -4.95
C ARG A 116 4.16 -18.01 -5.24
N ASP A 117 3.41 -17.75 -4.18
CA ASP A 117 1.96 -17.66 -4.21
C ASP A 117 1.49 -16.32 -4.81
N LEU A 118 1.11 -16.36 -6.10
CA LEU A 118 0.52 -15.24 -6.84
C LEU A 118 -0.74 -14.71 -6.14
N PHE A 119 -1.56 -15.58 -5.53
CA PHE A 119 -2.75 -15.13 -4.81
C PHE A 119 -2.37 -14.26 -3.61
N ARG A 120 -1.38 -14.68 -2.80
CA ARG A 120 -0.90 -13.89 -1.66
C ARG A 120 -0.32 -12.55 -2.10
N ALA A 121 0.44 -12.52 -3.19
CA ALA A 121 0.93 -11.27 -3.79
C ALA A 121 -0.23 -10.32 -4.15
N CYS A 122 -1.26 -10.83 -4.80
CA CYS A 122 -2.44 -10.04 -5.16
C CYS A 122 -3.19 -9.52 -3.92
N VAL A 123 -3.40 -10.35 -2.89
CA VAL A 123 -4.05 -9.93 -1.63
C VAL A 123 -3.24 -8.81 -0.96
N ASN A 124 -1.91 -8.95 -0.90
CA ASN A 124 -1.04 -7.92 -0.35
C ASN A 124 -1.15 -6.60 -1.13
N LEU A 125 -1.23 -6.65 -2.46
CA LEU A 125 -1.42 -5.45 -3.29
C LEU A 125 -2.78 -4.80 -3.10
N ALA A 126 -3.84 -5.60 -2.98
CA ALA A 126 -5.18 -5.08 -2.68
C ALA A 126 -5.16 -4.35 -1.33
N PHE A 127 -4.47 -4.92 -0.34
CA PHE A 127 -4.28 -4.32 0.97
C PHE A 127 -3.48 -3.01 0.94
N ILE A 128 -2.37 -2.94 0.20
CA ILE A 128 -1.58 -1.70 0.00
C ILE A 128 -2.44 -0.58 -0.55
N LYS A 129 -3.32 -0.89 -1.51
CA LYS A 129 -4.13 0.11 -2.18
C LYS A 129 -5.07 0.82 -1.21
N ASP A 130 -5.55 0.11 -0.19
CA ASP A 130 -6.42 0.67 0.85
C ASP A 130 -5.63 1.47 1.90
N MET A 131 -4.29 1.44 1.84
CA MET A 131 -3.45 2.24 2.71
C MET A 131 -3.34 3.70 2.28
N SER A 132 -3.19 4.58 3.27
CA SER A 132 -3.06 6.03 3.05
C SER A 132 -1.61 6.47 2.99
N PHE A 133 -1.10 6.67 1.78
CA PHE A 133 0.21 7.28 1.55
C PHE A 133 0.08 8.81 1.44
N THR A 134 0.75 9.53 2.34
CA THR A 134 0.66 10.99 2.40
C THR A 134 2.00 11.63 2.04
N LYS A 135 1.96 12.79 1.38
CA LYS A 135 3.17 13.55 1.01
C LYS A 135 4.07 13.89 2.20
N SER A 136 3.50 14.07 3.39
CA SER A 136 4.25 14.40 4.61
C SER A 136 5.07 13.24 5.17
N LYS A 137 4.79 12.00 4.75
CA LYS A 137 5.49 10.78 5.16
C LYS A 137 6.40 10.21 4.06
N ARG A 138 6.32 10.79 2.85
CA ARG A 138 7.22 10.50 1.74
C ARG A 138 8.58 11.13 1.97
N ARG A 139 9.64 10.40 1.59
CA ARG A 139 11.00 10.90 1.56
C ARG A 139 11.61 10.65 0.18
N LYS A 140 12.33 11.63 -0.34
CA LYS A 140 13.11 11.55 -1.58
C LYS A 140 14.61 11.58 -1.27
N ASP A 141 15.41 11.38 -2.31
CA ASP A 141 16.87 11.43 -2.28
C ASP A 141 17.48 10.38 -1.36
N LEU A 142 16.84 9.21 -1.28
CA LEU A 142 17.36 8.02 -0.61
C LEU A 142 17.85 7.04 -1.69
N PHE A 143 18.93 7.37 -2.37
CA PHE A 143 19.55 6.45 -3.34
C PHE A 143 20.29 5.35 -2.61
N LEU A 144 20.35 4.16 -3.21
CA LEU A 144 21.13 3.04 -2.68
C LEU A 144 22.62 3.43 -2.57
N PRO A 145 23.33 3.00 -1.52
CA PRO A 145 24.79 3.06 -1.47
C PRO A 145 25.42 2.34 -2.67
N ASP A 146 26.61 2.79 -3.10
CA ASP A 146 27.30 2.26 -4.29
C ASP A 146 27.65 0.75 -4.18
N ASP A 147 27.72 0.22 -2.96
CA ASP A 147 28.00 -1.19 -2.64
C ASP A 147 26.72 -2.04 -2.50
N LEU A 148 25.55 -1.46 -2.79
CA LEU A 148 24.26 -2.12 -2.61
C LEU A 148 23.41 -2.05 -3.89
N ASP A 149 23.25 -3.19 -4.57
CA ASP A 149 22.44 -3.28 -5.80
C ASP A 149 20.93 -3.15 -5.54
N GLU A 150 20.47 -3.59 -4.37
CA GLU A 150 19.06 -3.58 -3.95
C GLU A 150 18.93 -3.44 -2.43
N PRO A 151 17.83 -2.88 -1.91
CA PRO A 151 17.65 -2.82 -0.47
C PRO A 151 17.60 -4.23 0.14
N ALA A 152 18.25 -4.38 1.30
CA ALA A 152 18.30 -5.62 2.04
C ALA A 152 16.89 -6.10 2.42
N HIS A 153 16.62 -7.38 2.21
CA HIS A 153 15.30 -7.98 2.40
C HIS A 153 15.37 -9.46 2.83
N ASP A 154 16.54 -9.95 3.22
CA ASP A 154 16.72 -11.27 3.81
C ASP A 154 15.99 -11.39 5.16
N GLU A 155 15.79 -12.62 5.64
CA GLU A 155 15.04 -12.90 6.87
C GLU A 155 15.62 -12.19 8.11
N ALA A 156 16.95 -12.05 8.21
CA ALA A 156 17.56 -11.33 9.33
C ALA A 156 17.28 -9.82 9.26
N THR A 157 17.29 -9.25 8.05
CA THR A 157 16.88 -7.86 7.81
C THR A 157 15.41 -7.63 8.18
N LEU A 158 14.51 -8.53 7.77
CA LEU A 158 13.08 -8.42 8.10
C LEU A 158 12.83 -8.51 9.61
N GLU A 159 13.50 -9.43 10.31
CA GLU A 159 13.38 -9.53 11.77
C GLU A 159 14.01 -8.32 12.48
N ALA A 160 15.09 -7.75 11.96
CA ALA A 160 15.67 -6.53 12.49
C ALA A 160 14.72 -5.32 12.35
N ILE A 161 14.06 -5.18 11.19
CA ILE A 161 13.01 -4.17 11.00
C ILE A 161 11.86 -4.42 11.97
N ALA A 162 11.40 -5.68 12.11
CA ALA A 162 10.35 -6.04 13.06
C ALA A 162 10.71 -5.65 14.50
N GLY A 163 11.96 -5.90 14.91
CA GLY A 163 12.50 -5.51 16.22
C GLY A 163 12.46 -4.00 16.46
N GLU A 164 12.91 -3.20 15.50
CA GLU A 164 12.86 -1.74 15.58
C GLU A 164 11.42 -1.22 15.62
N LEU A 165 10.49 -1.79 14.84
CA LEU A 165 9.06 -1.44 14.90
C LEU A 165 8.46 -1.77 16.27
N ARG A 166 8.79 -2.93 16.86
CA ARG A 166 8.36 -3.27 18.22
C ARG A 166 8.85 -2.24 19.23
N GLY A 167 10.12 -1.84 19.15
CA GLY A 167 10.69 -0.80 20.00
C GLY A 167 9.96 0.54 19.83
N PHE A 168 9.80 0.99 18.59
CA PHE A 168 9.16 2.26 18.25
C PHE A 168 7.71 2.38 18.77
N TYR A 169 6.90 1.32 18.62
CA TYR A 169 5.51 1.33 19.06
C TYR A 169 5.32 0.99 20.54
N ARG A 170 6.32 0.40 21.21
CA ARG A 170 6.26 0.10 22.65
C ARG A 170 6.10 1.36 23.48
N ASP A 171 6.74 2.46 23.08
CA ASP A 171 6.60 3.78 23.71
C ASP A 171 5.16 4.32 23.64
N GLN A 172 4.35 3.79 22.72
CA GLN A 172 2.94 4.13 22.54
C GLN A 172 2.00 3.14 23.24
N GLY A 173 2.55 2.16 23.99
CA GLY A 173 1.78 1.14 24.69
C GLY A 173 1.32 -0.05 23.82
N ARG A 174 1.87 -0.21 22.61
CA ARG A 174 1.52 -1.29 21.67
C ARG A 174 2.77 -1.89 21.00
N GLY A 175 2.63 -2.75 19.99
CA GLY A 175 3.74 -3.32 19.22
C GLY A 175 4.56 -4.36 19.98
N ARG A 176 3.95 -5.14 20.89
CA ARG A 176 4.68 -6.19 21.63
C ARG A 176 5.20 -7.30 20.71
N LYS A 177 4.39 -7.66 19.72
CA LYS A 177 4.76 -8.55 18.61
C LYS A 177 4.77 -7.75 17.32
N CYS A 178 5.57 -8.18 16.35
CA CYS A 178 5.57 -7.66 14.99
C CYS A 178 6.16 -8.73 14.08
N LYS A 179 5.54 -8.93 12.92
CA LYS A 179 6.11 -9.65 11.78
C LYS A 179 6.30 -8.65 10.64
N VAL A 180 7.36 -8.79 9.86
CA VAL A 180 7.57 -8.02 8.63
C VAL A 180 7.63 -8.99 7.45
N GLU A 181 6.89 -8.68 6.39
CA GLU A 181 6.91 -9.43 5.15
C GLU A 181 7.45 -8.55 4.02
N TYR A 182 8.21 -9.14 3.11
CA TYR A 182 8.75 -8.47 1.93
C TYR A 182 8.04 -8.92 0.67
N TYR A 183 7.84 -7.98 -0.24
CA TYR A 183 7.25 -8.23 -1.54
C TYR A 183 7.88 -7.30 -2.58
N LEU A 184 8.41 -7.90 -3.65
CA LEU A 184 8.94 -7.17 -4.81
C LEU A 184 7.84 -7.00 -5.84
N ARG A 185 7.52 -5.74 -6.18
CA ARG A 185 6.74 -5.43 -7.38
C ARG A 185 7.70 -5.05 -8.49
N VAL A 186 7.50 -5.59 -9.68
CA VAL A 186 8.24 -5.16 -10.88
C VAL A 186 7.31 -4.35 -11.79
N ASN A 187 7.88 -3.46 -12.62
CA ASN A 187 7.16 -2.61 -13.58
C ASN A 187 6.12 -1.63 -12.97
N PRO A 188 6.55 -0.54 -12.30
CA PRO A 188 7.93 -0.20 -11.97
C PRO A 188 8.41 -0.94 -10.71
N THR A 189 9.72 -1.06 -10.54
CA THR A 189 10.34 -1.73 -9.39
C THR A 189 9.94 -1.04 -8.08
N ARG A 190 9.37 -1.80 -7.13
CA ARG A 190 9.07 -1.34 -5.78
C ARG A 190 9.40 -2.43 -4.77
N HIS A 191 10.26 -2.10 -3.83
CA HIS A 191 10.55 -2.95 -2.68
C HIS A 191 9.55 -2.61 -1.58
N CYS A 192 8.60 -3.51 -1.34
CA CYS A 192 7.53 -3.31 -0.37
C CYS A 192 7.78 -4.13 0.90
N TYR A 193 7.71 -3.49 2.06
CA TYR A 193 7.86 -4.14 3.37
C TYR A 193 6.61 -3.86 4.21
N PHE A 194 5.94 -4.92 4.66
CA PHE A 194 4.71 -4.86 5.46
C PHE A 194 4.96 -5.34 6.87
N GLY A 195 5.00 -4.39 7.81
CA GLY A 195 4.99 -4.67 9.23
C GLY A 195 3.57 -4.83 9.78
N TYR A 196 3.40 -5.81 10.65
CA TYR A 196 2.17 -6.06 11.40
C TYR A 196 2.42 -6.00 12.91
N PRO A 197 2.67 -4.81 13.50
CA PRO A 197 2.78 -4.70 14.95
C PRO A 197 1.44 -4.99 15.64
N GLU A 198 1.50 -5.63 16.80
CA GLU A 198 0.36 -5.81 17.71
C GLU A 198 -0.21 -4.44 18.09
N ASP A 199 -1.53 -4.26 17.97
CA ASP A 199 -2.22 -3.05 18.38
C ASP A 199 -2.59 -3.11 19.88
N TYR A 200 -3.33 -2.11 20.35
CA TYR A 200 -3.96 -2.16 21.66
C TYR A 200 -4.89 -3.38 21.78
N THR A 201 -4.81 -4.08 22.91
CA THR A 201 -5.78 -5.13 23.23
C THR A 201 -7.16 -4.50 23.31
N THR A 202 -8.06 -4.89 22.40
CA THR A 202 -9.48 -4.60 22.54
C THR A 202 -10.13 -5.74 23.30
N SER A 203 -11.25 -5.48 23.96
CA SER A 203 -12.04 -6.52 24.60
C SER A 203 -13.41 -6.56 23.94
N GLU A 204 -13.68 -7.67 23.29
CA GLU A 204 -14.95 -7.94 22.62
C GLU A 204 -15.70 -8.97 23.48
N LEU A 205 -17.02 -8.83 23.53
CA LEU A 205 -17.87 -9.88 24.09
C LEU A 205 -17.96 -10.97 23.03
N GLN A 206 -17.58 -12.19 23.41
CA GLN A 206 -17.67 -13.38 22.56
C GLN A 206 -18.42 -14.46 23.34
N TYR A 207 -19.08 -15.35 22.62
CA TYR A 207 -19.58 -16.58 23.20
C TYR A 207 -18.43 -17.58 23.21
N GLU A 208 -18.12 -18.13 24.37
CA GLU A 208 -17.29 -19.31 24.51
C GLU A 208 -18.24 -20.41 24.97
N GLU A 209 -18.55 -21.34 24.06
CA GLU A 209 -19.72 -22.22 24.16
C GLU A 209 -21.01 -21.41 24.34
N ASP A 210 -21.71 -21.55 25.46
CA ASP A 210 -22.96 -20.83 25.77
C ASP A 210 -22.76 -19.65 26.73
N GLU A 211 -21.52 -19.39 27.18
CA GLU A 211 -21.23 -18.31 28.12
C GLU A 211 -20.69 -17.07 27.41
N LEU A 212 -21.30 -15.91 27.71
CA LEU A 212 -20.83 -14.63 27.21
C LEU A 212 -19.57 -14.20 27.99
N THR A 213 -18.40 -14.44 27.39
CA THR A 213 -17.10 -14.08 27.99
C THR A 213 -16.54 -12.82 27.33
N ARG A 214 -15.70 -12.10 28.08
CA ARG A 214 -14.95 -10.95 27.54
C ARG A 214 -13.57 -11.45 27.15
N GLN A 215 -13.38 -11.75 25.86
CA GLN A 215 -12.07 -12.12 25.33
C GLN A 215 -11.28 -10.88 24.87
N GLY A 216 -10.01 -10.84 25.26
CA GLY A 216 -9.07 -9.82 24.79
C GLY A 216 -8.58 -10.18 23.39
N ARG A 217 -8.97 -9.41 22.38
CA ARG A 217 -8.48 -9.55 21.01
C ARG A 217 -7.22 -8.72 20.82
N LYS A 218 -6.15 -9.38 20.37
CA LYS A 218 -4.88 -8.73 20.01
C LYS A 218 -4.87 -8.48 18.51
N SER A 219 -5.50 -7.39 18.09
CA SER A 219 -5.48 -6.94 16.70
C SER A 219 -4.08 -6.51 16.28
N VAL A 220 -3.86 -6.38 14.98
CA VAL A 220 -2.64 -5.77 14.40
C VAL A 220 -3.04 -4.57 13.56
N PHE A 221 -2.13 -3.62 13.39
CA PHE A 221 -2.30 -2.52 12.43
C PHE A 221 -1.17 -2.55 11.40
N PRO A 222 -1.42 -2.19 10.13
CA PRO A 222 -0.36 -2.22 9.13
C PRO A 222 0.60 -1.05 9.22
N VAL A 223 1.86 -1.34 8.91
CA VAL A 223 2.91 -0.37 8.59
C VAL A 223 3.52 -0.79 7.25
N ALA A 224 3.50 0.09 6.26
CA ALA A 224 4.09 -0.19 4.95
C ALA A 224 5.23 0.77 4.65
N PHE A 225 6.35 0.19 4.19
CA PHE A 225 7.43 0.89 3.51
C PHE A 225 7.40 0.49 2.05
N VAL A 226 7.28 1.47 1.15
CA VAL A 226 7.34 1.23 -0.31
C VAL A 226 8.50 2.05 -0.85
N TYR A 227 9.56 1.37 -1.25
CA TYR A 227 10.78 1.99 -1.75
C TYR A 227 10.90 1.84 -3.27
N LEU A 228 11.11 2.96 -3.95
CA LEU A 228 11.32 3.08 -5.38
C LEU A 228 12.80 3.40 -5.61
N PRO A 229 13.63 2.42 -6.01
CA PRO A 229 15.07 2.64 -6.18
C PRO A 229 15.39 3.63 -7.29
N ASP A 230 14.65 3.59 -8.41
CA ASP A 230 14.90 4.41 -9.60
C ASP A 230 14.91 5.93 -9.34
N ASP A 231 14.11 6.41 -8.38
CA ASP A 231 14.03 7.83 -8.02
C ASP A 231 14.42 8.11 -6.55
N GLY A 232 14.94 7.10 -5.85
CA GLY A 232 15.33 7.19 -4.44
C GLY A 232 14.19 7.59 -3.51
N THR A 233 12.95 7.18 -3.81
CA THR A 233 11.77 7.55 -3.02
C THR A 233 11.36 6.45 -2.04
N LEU A 234 11.19 6.83 -0.77
CA LEU A 234 10.53 6.02 0.25
C LEU A 234 9.14 6.60 0.56
N GLU A 235 8.10 5.79 0.39
CA GLU A 235 6.75 6.08 0.85
C GLU A 235 6.42 5.27 2.10
N ILE A 236 5.84 5.92 3.10
CA ILE A 236 5.42 5.26 4.34
C ILE A 236 3.92 5.46 4.56
N SER A 237 3.22 4.35 4.79
CA SER A 237 1.88 4.34 5.37
C SER A 237 1.97 3.72 6.76
N ALA A 238 1.67 4.53 7.78
CA ALA A 238 1.69 4.12 9.18
C ALA A 238 0.86 5.09 10.02
N PRO A 239 0.34 4.70 11.18
CA PRO A 239 -0.23 5.64 12.14
C PRO A 239 0.80 6.67 12.63
N GLY A 240 0.33 7.85 13.02
CA GLY A 240 1.19 8.93 13.53
C GLY A 240 1.44 10.07 12.52
N GLY A 241 2.21 11.07 12.96
CA GLY A 241 2.49 12.29 12.22
C GLY A 241 3.84 12.29 11.50
N LYS A 242 4.29 13.49 11.10
CA LYS A 242 5.58 13.68 10.41
C LYS A 242 6.79 13.23 11.24
N LYS A 243 6.78 13.47 12.55
CA LYS A 243 7.88 13.08 13.46
C LYS A 243 8.01 11.56 13.56
N ASP A 244 6.89 10.87 13.63
CA ASP A 244 6.82 9.40 13.64
C ASP A 244 7.34 8.85 12.31
N ALA A 245 6.90 9.43 11.20
CA ALA A 245 7.39 9.05 9.88
C ALA A 245 8.91 9.24 9.72
N GLN A 246 9.51 10.28 10.30
CA GLN A 246 10.98 10.45 10.27
C GLN A 246 11.71 9.33 11.01
N LYS A 247 11.21 8.90 12.18
CA LYS A 247 11.78 7.76 12.91
C LYS A 247 11.63 6.45 12.11
N LEU A 248 10.48 6.25 11.45
CA LEU A 248 10.28 5.10 10.57
C LEU A 248 11.20 5.15 9.35
N GLN A 249 11.40 6.32 8.74
CA GLN A 249 12.38 6.53 7.65
C GLN A 249 13.79 6.16 8.11
N GLU A 250 14.18 6.54 9.33
CA GLU A 250 15.47 6.19 9.90
C GLU A 250 15.64 4.69 10.17
N ILE A 251 14.59 4.00 10.62
CA ILE A 251 14.58 2.53 10.71
C ILE A 251 14.82 1.92 9.34
N PHE A 252 14.10 2.37 8.32
CA PHE A 252 14.25 1.87 6.95
C PHE A 252 15.66 2.11 6.39
N CYS A 253 16.20 3.33 6.56
CA CYS A 253 17.54 3.66 6.08
C CYS A 253 18.61 2.77 6.74
N ARG A 254 18.53 2.55 8.05
CA ARG A 254 19.50 1.71 8.78
C ARG A 254 19.42 0.23 8.46
N ARG A 255 18.21 -0.29 8.23
CA ARG A 255 17.98 -1.73 8.12
C ARG A 255 17.91 -2.19 6.66
N ALA A 256 17.15 -1.51 5.82
CA ALA A 256 16.95 -1.90 4.43
C ALA A 256 17.99 -1.27 3.49
N LEU A 257 18.38 -0.01 3.72
CA LEU A 257 19.38 0.69 2.89
C LEU A 257 20.81 0.62 3.46
N LEU A 258 21.00 -0.02 4.62
CA LEU A 258 22.28 -0.19 5.31
C LEU A 258 23.07 1.13 5.54
N MET A 259 22.35 2.25 5.67
CA MET A 259 22.94 3.56 5.97
C MET A 259 23.14 3.75 7.48
N ASP A 260 24.04 4.64 7.89
CA ASP A 260 24.22 4.99 9.32
C ASP A 260 22.96 5.59 9.96
N GLY A 261 22.09 6.22 9.15
CA GLY A 261 20.87 6.87 9.60
C GLY A 261 20.09 7.51 8.46
N LEU A 262 19.05 8.29 8.80
CA LEU A 262 18.32 9.08 7.82
C LEU A 262 19.17 10.28 7.37
N PRO A 263 19.60 10.37 6.10
CA PRO A 263 20.36 11.53 5.63
C PRO A 263 19.54 12.83 5.77
N PRO A 264 20.21 13.99 5.95
CA PRO A 264 19.53 15.27 5.97
C PRO A 264 18.74 15.47 4.67
N ALA A 265 17.58 16.11 4.75
CA ALA A 265 16.82 16.45 3.55
C ALA A 265 17.69 17.33 2.64
N ARG A 266 17.84 16.94 1.37
CA ARG A 266 18.46 17.80 0.39
C ARG A 266 17.62 19.08 0.33
N ASN A 267 18.28 20.21 0.55
CA ASN A 267 17.61 21.48 0.44
C ASN A 267 17.60 21.88 -1.03
N ASP A 268 16.51 21.56 -1.74
CA ASP A 268 16.31 21.96 -3.14
C ASP A 268 16.27 23.49 -3.31
N ARG A 269 16.17 24.25 -2.20
CA ARG A 269 16.40 25.71 -2.17
C ARG A 269 17.89 26.02 -2.10
N CYS A 270 18.68 25.40 -2.97
CA CYS A 270 20.09 25.70 -3.15
C CYS A 270 20.31 26.85 -4.15
N TRP A 271 19.25 27.32 -4.80
CA TRP A 271 19.29 28.44 -5.72
C TRP A 271 19.17 29.76 -4.97
N ASP A 272 20.19 30.60 -5.13
CA ASP A 272 20.06 32.01 -4.77
C ASP A 272 19.19 32.71 -5.82
N LEU A 273 17.92 32.86 -5.47
CA LEU A 273 16.94 33.55 -6.31
C LEU A 273 16.93 35.07 -6.07
N ASP A 274 17.80 35.61 -5.21
CA ASP A 274 17.83 37.07 -4.97
C ASP A 274 18.28 37.84 -6.21
N GLY A 275 19.04 37.21 -7.11
CA GLY A 275 19.34 37.77 -8.43
C GLY A 275 18.09 38.12 -9.24
N LEU A 276 17.00 37.37 -9.08
CA LEU A 276 15.70 37.62 -9.70
C LEU A 276 14.92 38.78 -9.05
N LYS A 277 15.55 39.58 -8.17
CA LYS A 277 15.01 40.88 -7.75
C LYS A 277 15.48 42.00 -8.69
N ALA A 278 16.58 41.77 -9.41
CA ALA A 278 17.16 42.75 -10.31
C ALA A 278 16.59 42.56 -11.72
N LYS A 279 16.01 43.62 -12.28
CA LYS A 279 15.58 43.66 -13.69
C LYS A 279 16.69 43.30 -14.67
N SER A 280 17.94 43.61 -14.31
CA SER A 280 19.12 43.36 -15.13
C SER A 280 19.65 41.92 -15.04
N PHE A 281 18.93 41.00 -14.39
CA PHE A 281 19.35 39.61 -14.34
C PHE A 281 19.43 39.03 -15.77
N PRO A 282 20.59 38.49 -16.20
CA PRO A 282 20.88 38.31 -17.62
C PRO A 282 20.19 37.11 -18.29
N PHE A 283 19.59 36.19 -17.51
CA PHE A 283 18.97 34.94 -18.01
C PHE A 283 19.76 34.28 -19.16
N PRO A 284 20.99 33.78 -18.88
CA PRO A 284 21.80 33.12 -19.90
C PRO A 284 21.05 31.89 -20.44
N THR A 285 20.99 31.77 -21.77
CA THR A 285 20.36 30.65 -22.49
C THR A 285 21.34 30.10 -23.51
N ASP A 286 21.26 28.80 -23.81
CA ASP A 286 21.99 28.19 -24.93
C ASP A 286 21.14 28.38 -26.20
N PRO A 287 21.68 28.89 -27.32
CA PRO A 287 20.97 28.95 -28.59
C PRO A 287 20.39 27.60 -29.05
N ALA A 288 20.97 26.48 -28.65
CA ALA A 288 20.45 25.14 -28.92
C ALA A 288 19.13 24.83 -28.19
N ASP A 289 18.82 25.54 -27.10
CA ASP A 289 17.59 25.34 -26.31
C ASP A 289 16.33 25.88 -27.01
N GLY A 290 16.48 26.70 -28.06
CA GLY A 290 15.34 27.28 -28.79
C GLY A 290 14.52 28.30 -27.99
N ILE A 291 15.08 28.83 -26.89
CA ILE A 291 14.42 29.79 -26.00
C ILE A 291 14.48 31.20 -26.62
N LYS A 292 13.31 31.78 -26.92
CA LYS A 292 13.20 33.12 -27.53
C LYS A 292 13.41 34.26 -26.53
N SER A 293 12.86 34.12 -25.32
CA SER A 293 12.98 35.08 -24.22
C SER A 293 12.64 34.42 -22.90
N VAL A 294 13.13 35.01 -21.81
CA VAL A 294 12.80 34.63 -20.44
C VAL A 294 12.29 35.87 -19.73
N GLU A 295 11.12 35.76 -19.11
CA GLU A 295 10.46 36.86 -18.40
C GLU A 295 10.05 36.39 -17.01
N VAL A 296 10.17 37.28 -16.01
CA VAL A 296 9.67 37.01 -14.66
C VAL A 296 8.21 37.43 -14.63
N LEU A 297 7.30 36.49 -14.35
CA LEU A 297 5.86 36.76 -14.29
C LEU A 297 5.35 37.02 -12.86
N ALA A 298 6.02 36.42 -11.88
CA ALA A 298 5.67 36.55 -10.48
C ALA A 298 6.89 36.47 -9.56
N LEU A 299 6.93 37.32 -8.54
CA LEU A 299 7.90 37.28 -7.45
C LEU A 299 7.18 37.21 -6.12
N ARG A 300 7.51 36.20 -5.31
CA ARG A 300 7.03 36.08 -3.93
C ARG A 300 8.19 36.28 -2.97
N MET A 301 8.09 37.33 -2.17
CA MET A 301 9.09 37.67 -1.16
C MET A 301 8.53 37.44 0.25
N HIS A 302 9.38 36.96 1.15
CA HIS A 302 9.07 36.81 2.56
C HIS A 302 9.72 37.93 3.36
N GLN A 303 9.01 38.44 4.38
CA GLN A 303 9.57 39.45 5.29
C GLN A 303 10.48 38.75 6.31
N GLY A 304 11.79 38.77 6.04
CA GLY A 304 12.80 38.12 6.88
C GLY A 304 12.60 36.60 6.96
N ALA A 305 12.93 35.99 8.10
CA ALA A 305 12.78 34.55 8.32
C ALA A 305 11.31 34.07 8.51
N ASN A 306 10.35 35.00 8.57
CA ASN A 306 8.95 34.67 8.85
C ASN A 306 8.19 34.31 7.56
N TRP A 307 8.15 33.03 7.23
CA TRP A 307 7.45 32.50 6.06
C TRP A 307 5.95 32.83 5.99
N LYS A 308 5.32 33.18 7.12
CA LYS A 308 3.88 33.55 7.18
C LYS A 308 3.59 34.97 6.72
N ARG A 309 4.59 35.87 6.69
CA ARG A 309 4.45 37.23 6.14
C ARG A 309 5.08 37.27 4.76
N ARG A 310 4.25 37.34 3.74
CA ARG A 310 4.68 37.29 2.33
C ARG A 310 3.99 38.39 1.52
N ILE A 311 4.74 38.94 0.57
CA ILE A 311 4.25 39.85 -0.47
C ILE A 311 4.44 39.14 -1.80
N THR A 312 3.41 39.12 -2.64
CA THR A 312 3.48 38.55 -3.98
C THR A 312 3.21 39.67 -4.99
N PHE A 313 4.13 39.86 -5.91
CA PHE A 313 3.95 40.65 -7.12
C PHE A 313 3.68 39.67 -8.25
N GLU A 314 2.56 39.82 -8.94
CA GLU A 314 2.14 38.89 -9.99
C GLU A 314 1.48 39.71 -11.10
N ASN A 315 1.95 39.53 -12.34
CA ASN A 315 1.35 40.13 -13.53
C ASN A 315 0.59 39.03 -14.27
N SER A 316 -0.73 38.98 -14.09
CA SER A 316 -1.62 37.93 -14.63
C SER A 316 -2.24 38.27 -16.00
N GLY A 317 -1.67 39.23 -16.73
CA GLY A 317 -2.13 39.64 -18.07
C GLY A 317 -1.05 39.55 -19.16
N ASP A 318 -1.46 39.80 -20.41
CA ASP A 318 -0.63 39.78 -21.64
C ASP A 318 0.37 40.97 -21.73
N ALA A 319 0.76 41.51 -20.58
CA ALA A 319 1.43 42.81 -20.44
C ALA A 319 2.88 42.67 -19.99
N GLY A 320 3.66 41.81 -20.65
CA GLY A 320 5.13 41.73 -20.56
C GLY A 320 5.73 41.55 -19.16
N ASP A 321 7.05 41.70 -19.10
CA ASP A 321 7.89 41.46 -17.92
C ASP A 321 7.47 42.23 -16.64
N LEU A 322 7.43 41.52 -15.50
CA LEU A 322 6.96 42.00 -14.19
C LEU A 322 7.67 43.30 -13.74
N TYR A 323 8.97 43.45 -14.00
CA TYR A 323 9.70 44.66 -13.59
C TYR A 323 9.21 45.89 -14.34
N THR A 324 8.85 45.73 -15.60
CA THR A 324 8.30 46.83 -16.41
C THR A 324 6.91 47.23 -15.93
N TRP A 325 6.09 46.26 -15.51
CA TRP A 325 4.81 46.52 -14.86
C TRP A 325 4.99 47.28 -13.53
N MET A 326 5.91 46.84 -12.66
CA MET A 326 6.17 47.49 -11.37
C MET A 326 6.61 48.95 -11.48
N THR A 327 7.29 49.33 -12.57
CA THR A 327 7.73 50.72 -12.79
C THR A 327 6.67 51.65 -13.40
N LYS A 328 5.56 51.10 -13.91
CA LYS A 328 4.47 51.86 -14.55
C LYS A 328 3.30 52.16 -13.60
N ALA A 329 3.22 51.46 -12.46
CA ALA A 329 2.19 51.64 -11.43
C ALA A 329 2.56 52.77 -10.46
#